data_AF-A0A1G0WXJ1-F1
#
_entry.id   AF-A0A1G0WXJ1-F1
#
_cell.length_a   1.000
_cell.length_b   1.000
_cell.length_c   1.000
_cell.angle_alpha   90.00
_cell.angle_beta   90.00
_cell.angle_gamma   90.00
#
_symmetry.space_group_name_H-M   'P 1'
#
loop_
_entity.id
_entity.type
_entity.pdbx_description
1 polymer ?
#
loop_
_entity_poly.entity_id
_entity_poly.type
_entity_poly.pdbx_seq_one_letter_code
_entity_poly.pdbx_strand_id
1 'polypeptide(L)'
;MTGIIPIVNLTNKQILTQDNYLSLGIKTLAFSLEALLIKPGFQILIRQKSLKAFVGWPFNIMLIAPNTQFLKIKSPFDGSYIENPQEEIDKLINKLDPNIYELNNASLSPNITAKPLLLAQEGKFYAQNQVFNLLDSKHKTLFSPLSTNCTCPTCKRKLTQAYLHHLLSAVPLLAERYLGLHNLTLHYDALNLQK
;
A
#
# COMPACT_ATOMS: atom_id res chain seq x y z
N MET A 1 -19.21 4.29 1.88
CA MET A 1 -17.95 4.18 1.10
C MET A 1 -17.39 2.78 1.33
N THR A 2 -17.66 1.82 0.46
CA THR A 2 -17.37 0.39 0.67
C THR A 2 -16.25 -0.09 -0.26
N GLY A 3 -15.03 0.38 -0.03
CA GLY A 3 -13.86 0.00 -0.83
C GLY A 3 -12.58 0.00 0.01
N ILE A 4 -11.59 -0.78 -0.43
CA ILE A 4 -10.25 -0.79 0.17
C ILE A 4 -9.59 0.58 -0.02
N ILE A 5 -8.89 1.04 1.02
CA ILE A 5 -8.05 2.23 1.00
C ILE A 5 -6.60 1.77 1.24
N PRO A 6 -5.80 1.59 0.18
CA PRO A 6 -4.44 1.12 0.34
C PRO A 6 -3.57 2.20 0.97
N ILE A 7 -2.75 1.81 1.96
CA ILE A 7 -1.68 2.67 2.48
C ILE A 7 -0.45 2.50 1.59
N VAL A 8 -0.06 3.55 0.88
CA VAL A 8 0.86 3.42 -0.27
C VAL A 8 2.31 3.81 0.02
N ASN A 9 2.57 4.48 1.15
CA ASN A 9 3.92 4.97 1.52
C ASN A 9 4.55 4.21 2.69
N LEU A 10 3.98 3.08 3.10
CA LEU A 10 4.60 2.15 4.06
C LEU A 10 5.49 1.11 3.37
N THR A 11 5.38 0.99 2.06
CA THR A 11 6.22 0.11 1.26
C THR A 11 7.41 0.88 0.70
N ASN A 12 8.61 0.33 0.82
CA ASN A 12 9.84 0.94 0.29
C ASN A 12 9.88 1.00 -1.24
N LYS A 13 8.95 0.34 -1.92
CA LYS A 13 8.83 0.30 -3.38
C LYS A 13 7.42 0.71 -3.79
N GLN A 14 7.29 1.69 -4.69
CA GLN A 14 6.02 1.93 -5.37
C GLN A 14 5.91 0.98 -6.57
N ILE A 15 5.12 -0.08 -6.40
CA ILE A 15 4.97 -1.14 -7.42
C ILE A 15 3.80 -0.87 -8.38
N LEU A 16 2.84 -0.03 -7.99
CA LEU A 16 1.64 0.32 -8.77
C LEU A 16 1.66 1.77 -9.22
N THR A 17 1.15 2.02 -10.42
CA THR A 17 0.93 3.37 -10.97
C THR A 17 -0.46 3.89 -10.61
N GLN A 18 -0.73 5.17 -10.90
CA GLN A 18 -2.06 5.74 -10.72
C GLN A 18 -3.12 4.99 -11.52
N ASP A 19 -2.85 4.69 -12.79
CA ASP A 19 -3.76 3.92 -13.66
C ASP A 19 -4.06 2.53 -13.10
N ASN A 20 -3.11 1.91 -12.39
CA ASN A 20 -3.35 0.63 -11.74
C ASN A 20 -4.42 0.76 -10.65
N TYR A 21 -4.31 1.73 -9.76
CA TYR A 21 -5.32 1.98 -8.74
C TYR A 21 -6.68 2.33 -9.36
N LEU A 22 -6.71 3.18 -10.39
CA LEU A 22 -7.94 3.57 -11.08
C LEU A 22 -8.61 2.39 -11.80
N SER A 23 -7.83 1.49 -12.39
CA SER A 23 -8.36 0.27 -13.02
C SER A 23 -9.06 -0.68 -12.04
N LEU A 24 -8.75 -0.56 -10.75
CA LEU A 24 -9.40 -1.29 -9.66
C LEU A 24 -10.54 -0.49 -9.01
N GLY A 25 -10.86 0.70 -9.52
CA GLY A 25 -11.87 1.60 -8.96
C GLY A 25 -11.43 2.32 -7.67
N ILE A 26 -10.16 2.25 -7.30
CA ILE A 26 -9.63 2.88 -6.10
C ILE A 26 -9.43 4.38 -6.36
N LYS A 27 -10.21 5.21 -5.66
CA LYS A 27 -10.16 6.68 -5.74
C LYS A 27 -9.60 7.33 -4.46
N THR A 28 -9.40 6.55 -3.41
CA THR A 28 -8.84 7.05 -2.14
C THR A 28 -7.55 6.30 -1.84
N LEU A 29 -6.46 7.03 -1.62
CA LEU A 29 -5.18 6.48 -1.16
C LEU A 29 -4.86 7.00 0.24
N ALA A 30 -4.33 6.13 1.09
CA ALA A 30 -3.89 6.50 2.43
C ALA A 30 -2.37 6.67 2.50
N PHE A 31 -1.94 7.64 3.30
CA PHE A 31 -0.54 7.93 3.57
C PHE A 31 -0.31 7.97 5.09
N SER A 32 0.69 7.27 5.56
CA SER A 32 1.18 7.38 6.94
C SER A 32 2.02 8.65 7.08
N LEU A 33 1.67 9.51 8.03
CA LEU A 33 2.42 10.71 8.37
C LEU A 33 3.83 10.36 8.89
N GLU A 34 3.95 9.32 9.71
CA GLU A 34 5.25 8.86 10.22
C GLU A 34 6.20 8.51 9.08
N ALA A 35 5.73 7.74 8.10
CA ALA A 35 6.54 7.39 6.94
C ALA A 35 6.91 8.62 6.10
N LEU A 36 6.01 9.61 5.95
CA LEU A 36 6.33 10.87 5.28
C LEU A 36 7.39 11.68 6.03
N LEU A 37 7.34 11.70 7.36
CA LEU A 37 8.31 12.38 8.21
C LEU A 37 9.68 11.70 8.21
N ILE A 38 9.74 10.38 8.03
CA ILE A 38 11.00 9.68 7.76
C ILE A 38 11.50 10.06 6.36
N LYS A 39 10.64 9.96 5.34
CA LYS A 39 10.99 10.31 3.95
C LYS A 39 9.73 10.76 3.19
N PRO A 40 9.74 11.97 2.59
CA PRO A 40 10.91 12.83 2.34
C PRO A 40 11.38 13.68 3.53
N GLY A 41 10.62 13.72 4.62
CA GLY A 41 10.95 14.50 5.81
C GLY A 41 10.23 15.84 5.90
N PHE A 42 10.12 16.35 7.13
CA PHE A 42 9.37 17.56 7.48
C PHE A 42 9.72 18.77 6.59
N GLN A 43 11.02 19.05 6.41
CA GLN A 43 11.52 20.21 5.67
C GLN A 43 11.11 20.22 4.19
N ILE A 44 10.95 19.03 3.59
CA ILE A 44 10.48 18.93 2.20
C ILE A 44 8.96 19.08 2.15
N LEU A 45 8.24 18.46 3.09
CA LEU A 45 6.78 18.47 3.12
C LEU A 45 6.21 19.87 3.38
N ILE A 46 6.80 20.64 4.30
CA ILE A 46 6.30 21.98 4.66
C ILE A 46 6.39 22.99 3.50
N ARG A 47 7.30 22.74 2.54
CA ARG A 47 7.48 23.55 1.32
C ARG A 47 6.47 23.19 0.23
N GLN A 48 5.76 22.07 0.35
CA GLN A 48 4.78 21.65 -0.65
C GLN A 48 3.51 22.49 -0.56
N LYS A 49 2.83 22.66 -1.69
CA LYS A 49 1.54 23.35 -1.74
C LYS A 49 0.45 22.59 -0.99
N SER A 50 0.39 21.28 -1.20
CA SER A 50 -0.52 20.32 -0.55
C SER A 50 0.00 18.90 -0.78
N LEU A 51 -0.53 17.93 -0.05
CA LEU A 51 -0.17 16.52 -0.22
C LEU A 51 -0.58 16.01 -1.61
N LYS A 52 -1.74 16.43 -2.13
CA LYS A 52 -2.17 16.11 -3.51
C LYS A 52 -1.17 16.57 -4.56
N ALA A 53 -0.67 17.80 -4.43
CA ALA A 53 0.32 18.34 -5.36
C ALA A 53 1.63 17.56 -5.29
N PHE A 54 2.05 17.17 -4.07
CA PHE A 54 3.27 16.39 -3.87
C PHE A 54 3.20 14.99 -4.46
N VAL A 55 2.11 14.26 -4.24
CA VAL A 55 1.99 12.86 -4.70
C VAL A 55 1.40 12.73 -6.10
N GLY A 56 0.86 13.82 -6.65
CA GLY A 56 0.24 13.87 -7.98
C GLY A 56 -1.10 13.14 -8.09
N TRP A 57 -1.78 12.80 -6.98
CA TRP A 57 -3.03 12.04 -7.00
C TRP A 57 -4.25 12.99 -7.11
N PRO A 58 -5.08 12.86 -8.16
CA PRO A 58 -6.17 13.82 -8.41
C PRO A 58 -7.42 13.58 -7.53
N PHE A 59 -7.57 12.38 -6.95
CA PHE A 59 -8.74 12.01 -6.16
C PHE A 59 -8.48 12.21 -4.65
N ASN A 60 -9.15 11.44 -3.79
CA ASN A 60 -9.09 11.64 -2.35
C ASN A 60 -7.78 11.12 -1.77
N ILE A 61 -7.21 11.89 -0.86
CA ILE A 61 -6.08 11.49 -0.04
C ILE A 61 -6.51 11.44 1.42
N MET A 62 -6.16 10.34 2.05
CA MET A 62 -6.28 10.12 3.47
C MET A 62 -4.90 10.23 4.12
N LEU A 63 -4.78 11.03 5.17
CA LEU A 63 -3.58 11.11 5.99
C LEU A 63 -3.84 10.41 7.33
N ILE A 64 -3.01 9.43 7.65
CA ILE A 64 -3.04 8.68 8.91
C ILE A 64 -1.94 9.23 9.79
N ALA A 65 -2.30 9.76 10.95
CA ALA A 65 -1.36 10.24 11.95
C ALA A 65 -1.43 9.37 13.22
N PRO A 66 -0.32 9.17 13.95
CA PRO A 66 -0.34 8.48 15.23
C PRO A 66 -1.13 9.30 16.25
N ASN A 67 -1.89 8.61 17.12
CA ASN A 67 -2.60 9.26 18.22
C ASN A 67 -1.68 9.48 19.42
N THR A 68 -0.67 10.35 19.27
CA THR A 68 0.28 10.68 20.34
C THR A 68 0.50 12.18 20.43
N GLN A 69 0.69 12.70 21.65
CA GLN A 69 1.03 14.11 21.91
C GLN A 69 2.48 14.44 21.55
N PHE A 70 3.33 13.42 21.48
CA PHE A 70 4.74 13.53 21.12
C PHE A 70 5.07 12.48 20.07
N LEU A 71 5.61 12.95 18.94
CA LEU A 71 6.00 12.09 17.84
C LEU A 71 7.53 11.93 17.84
N LYS A 72 7.99 10.79 18.35
CA LYS A 72 9.41 10.41 18.34
C LYS A 72 9.58 9.21 17.44
N ILE A 73 10.12 9.46 16.24
CA ILE A 73 10.29 8.42 15.22
C ILE A 73 11.77 8.08 15.13
N LYS A 74 12.12 6.80 15.26
CA LYS A 74 13.48 6.34 14.98
C LYS A 74 13.61 6.05 13.48
N SER A 75 14.50 6.75 12.81
CA SER A 75 14.81 6.52 11.40
C SER A 75 15.45 5.14 11.21
N PRO A 76 14.94 4.31 10.29
CA PRO A 76 15.54 3.00 9.99
C PRO A 76 16.81 3.11 9.13
N PHE A 77 17.14 4.30 8.60
CA PHE A 77 18.25 4.49 7.67
C PHE A 77 19.58 4.78 8.36
N ASP A 78 19.54 5.60 9.41
CA ASP A 78 20.72 6.11 10.14
C ASP A 78 20.57 5.95 11.66
N GLY A 79 19.41 5.49 12.14
CA GLY A 79 19.13 5.31 13.56
C GLY A 79 18.87 6.61 14.32
N SER A 80 18.84 7.76 13.64
CA SER A 80 18.56 9.05 14.26
C SER A 80 17.11 9.16 14.73
N TYR A 81 16.84 10.04 15.68
CA TYR A 81 15.48 10.33 16.12
C TYR A 81 14.98 11.61 15.45
N ILE A 82 13.78 11.51 14.89
CA ILE A 82 13.04 12.64 14.35
C ILE A 82 12.04 13.03 15.43
N GLU A 83 12.18 14.24 15.91
CA GLU A 83 11.34 14.84 16.94
C GLU A 83 10.91 16.22 16.45
N ASN A 84 9.60 16.40 16.29
CA ASN A 84 8.99 17.68 15.95
C ASN A 84 7.96 18.04 17.04
N PRO A 85 7.91 19.29 17.49
CA PRO A 85 6.84 19.77 18.37
C PRO A 85 5.46 19.53 17.77
N GLN A 86 4.46 19.23 18.59
CA GLN A 86 3.08 19.00 18.13
C GLN A 86 2.54 20.17 17.30
N GLU A 87 2.85 21.40 17.69
CA GLU A 87 2.45 22.60 16.95
C GLU A 87 3.00 22.63 15.50
N GLU A 88 4.21 22.12 15.28
CA GLU A 88 4.78 22.01 13.93
C GLU A 88 4.07 20.93 13.11
N ILE A 89 3.72 19.82 13.76
CA ILE A 89 2.96 18.74 13.12
C ILE A 89 1.55 19.21 12.73
N ASP A 90 0.87 19.97 13.59
CA ASP A 90 -0.45 20.51 13.29
C ASP A 90 -0.38 21.52 12.14
N LYS A 91 0.63 22.41 12.14
CA LYS A 91 0.91 23.31 11.02
C LYS A 91 1.16 22.53 9.73
N LEU A 92 1.90 21.43 9.81
CA LEU A 92 2.19 20.58 8.66
C LEU A 92 0.92 19.89 8.14
N ILE A 93 0.09 19.31 9.00
CA ILE A 93 -1.15 18.63 8.60
C ILE A 93 -2.08 19.63 7.90
N ASN A 94 -2.25 20.82 8.47
CA ASN A 94 -3.05 21.90 7.86
C ASN A 94 -2.47 22.32 6.50
N LYS A 95 -1.14 22.40 6.38
CA LYS A 95 -0.47 22.72 5.11
C LYS A 95 -0.64 21.63 4.05
N LEU A 96 -0.60 20.38 4.46
CA LEU A 96 -0.76 19.22 3.57
C LEU A 96 -2.20 19.08 3.04
N ASP A 97 -3.19 19.64 3.73
CA ASP A 97 -4.58 19.71 3.28
C ASP A 97 -5.14 18.36 2.79
N PRO A 98 -5.14 17.30 3.63
CA PRO A 98 -5.69 16.01 3.26
C PRO A 98 -7.23 16.06 3.21
N ASN A 99 -7.85 15.25 2.34
CA ASN A 99 -9.33 15.20 2.28
C ASN A 99 -9.93 14.46 3.48
N ILE A 100 -9.18 13.48 3.99
CA ILE A 100 -9.56 12.65 5.12
C ILE A 100 -8.36 12.62 6.06
N TYR A 101 -8.60 12.82 7.35
CA TYR A 101 -7.59 12.74 8.39
C TYR A 101 -8.06 11.75 9.46
N GLU A 102 -7.23 10.76 9.80
CA GLU A 102 -7.55 9.74 10.81
C GLU A 102 -6.40 9.57 11.80
N LEU A 103 -6.74 9.56 13.08
CA LEU A 103 -5.82 9.26 14.17
C LEU A 103 -5.76 7.74 14.38
N ASN A 104 -4.56 7.19 14.35
CA ASN A 104 -4.31 5.77 14.58
C ASN A 104 -4.40 5.48 16.09
N ASN A 105 -5.59 5.06 16.54
CA ASN A 105 -5.90 4.89 17.96
C ASN A 105 -5.58 3.48 18.52
N ALA A 106 -5.32 2.48 17.67
CA ALA A 106 -4.79 1.14 17.99
C ALA A 106 -5.01 0.17 16.81
N SER A 107 -6.13 0.33 16.10
CA SER A 107 -6.52 -0.50 14.96
C SER A 107 -7.28 0.35 13.96
N LEU A 108 -6.68 0.58 12.78
CA LEU A 108 -7.37 1.17 11.63
C LEU A 108 -8.52 0.26 11.18
N SER A 109 -9.51 0.86 10.52
CA SER A 109 -10.59 0.06 9.91
C SER A 109 -9.98 -1.00 8.95
N PRO A 110 -10.50 -2.24 8.91
CA PRO A 110 -9.85 -3.34 8.16
C PRO A 110 -9.66 -3.08 6.65
N ASN A 111 -10.46 -2.19 6.08
CA ASN A 111 -10.36 -1.76 4.69
C ASN A 111 -9.19 -0.78 4.44
N ILE A 112 -8.63 -0.16 5.47
CA ILE A 112 -7.44 0.70 5.39
C ILE A 112 -6.21 -0.16 5.68
N THR A 113 -5.40 -0.47 4.67
CA THR A 113 -4.30 -1.42 4.89
C THR A 113 -3.17 -1.30 3.86
N ALA A 114 -1.93 -1.60 4.30
CA ALA A 114 -0.79 -1.85 3.41
C ALA A 114 -0.59 -3.33 3.08
N LYS A 115 -1.28 -4.25 3.78
CA LYS A 115 -1.02 -5.69 3.75
C LYS A 115 -1.02 -6.31 2.33
N PRO A 116 -1.96 -5.99 1.42
CA PRO A 116 -1.95 -6.53 0.07
C PRO A 116 -0.67 -6.22 -0.71
N LEU A 117 -0.15 -4.99 -0.56
CA LEU A 117 1.06 -4.53 -1.25
C LEU A 117 2.33 -5.07 -0.59
N LEU A 118 2.38 -5.15 0.73
CA LEU A 118 3.48 -5.78 1.46
C LEU A 118 3.63 -7.25 1.10
N LEU A 119 2.53 -8.01 1.10
CA LEU A 119 2.55 -9.42 0.69
C LEU A 119 3.02 -9.59 -0.76
N ALA A 120 2.58 -8.71 -1.66
CA ALA A 120 3.04 -8.73 -3.05
C ALA A 120 4.58 -8.56 -3.16
N GLN A 121 5.17 -7.68 -2.34
CA GLN A 121 6.62 -7.46 -2.27
C GLN A 121 7.39 -8.64 -1.66
N GLU A 122 6.72 -9.45 -0.84
CA GLU A 122 7.24 -10.72 -0.32
C GLU A 122 7.05 -11.89 -1.29
N GLY A 123 6.52 -11.67 -2.49
CA GLY A 123 6.20 -12.74 -3.45
C GLY A 123 4.98 -13.58 -3.05
N LYS A 124 4.13 -13.06 -2.14
CA LYS A 124 2.94 -13.73 -1.63
C LYS A 124 1.67 -13.21 -2.26
N PHE A 125 0.68 -14.08 -2.38
CA PHE A 125 -0.60 -13.76 -3.00
C PHE A 125 -1.79 -14.37 -2.28
N TYR A 126 -2.94 -13.70 -2.38
CA TYR A 126 -4.21 -14.24 -1.89
C TYR A 126 -4.80 -15.24 -2.89
N ALA A 127 -5.25 -16.40 -2.42
CA ALA A 127 -6.14 -17.28 -3.17
C ALA A 127 -6.90 -18.14 -2.18
N GLN A 128 -8.13 -18.55 -2.49
CA GLN A 128 -8.92 -19.46 -1.64
C GLN A 128 -8.96 -19.02 -0.16
N ASN A 129 -9.05 -17.71 0.10
CA ASN A 129 -9.02 -17.10 1.44
C ASN A 129 -7.76 -17.36 2.27
N GLN A 130 -6.67 -17.75 1.62
CA GLN A 130 -5.37 -18.01 2.22
C GLN A 130 -4.29 -17.16 1.54
N VAL A 131 -3.14 -17.08 2.19
CA VAL A 131 -1.94 -16.46 1.63
C VAL A 131 -0.97 -17.56 1.21
N PHE A 132 -0.60 -17.57 -0.06
CA PHE A 132 0.37 -18.50 -0.62
C PHE A 132 1.67 -17.79 -0.94
N ASN A 133 2.79 -18.52 -0.82
CA ASN A 133 4.10 -18.04 -1.23
C ASN A 133 4.40 -18.52 -2.64
N LEU A 134 4.47 -17.60 -3.61
CA LEU A 134 4.71 -17.96 -5.01
C LEU A 134 6.12 -18.50 -5.23
N LEU A 135 7.08 -18.24 -4.32
CA LEU A 135 8.44 -18.78 -4.38
C LEU A 135 8.51 -20.29 -4.05
N ASP A 136 7.43 -20.90 -3.57
CA ASP A 136 7.39 -22.34 -3.33
C ASP A 136 7.59 -23.12 -4.64
N SER A 137 8.35 -24.22 -4.57
CA SER A 137 8.72 -25.03 -5.75
C SER A 137 7.53 -25.58 -6.53
N LYS A 138 6.41 -25.83 -5.86
CA LYS A 138 5.15 -26.29 -6.48
C LYS A 138 4.63 -25.34 -7.57
N HIS A 139 4.95 -24.04 -7.49
CA HIS A 139 4.49 -23.05 -8.44
C HIS A 139 5.31 -23.03 -9.74
N LYS A 140 6.51 -23.62 -9.76
CA LYS A 140 7.43 -23.62 -10.92
C LYS A 140 6.82 -24.20 -12.20
N THR A 141 5.94 -25.20 -12.07
CA THR A 141 5.34 -25.94 -13.18
C THR A 141 3.81 -25.83 -13.20
N LEU A 142 3.28 -24.83 -12.48
CA LEU A 142 1.84 -24.66 -12.32
C LEU A 142 1.32 -23.61 -13.31
N PHE A 143 0.74 -24.10 -14.40
CA PHE A 143 0.30 -23.29 -15.55
C PHE A 143 -1.13 -22.73 -15.42
N SER A 144 -1.72 -22.78 -14.23
CA SER A 144 -2.99 -22.10 -13.93
C SER A 144 -2.75 -20.67 -13.43
N PRO A 145 -3.74 -19.77 -13.50
CA PRO A 145 -3.64 -18.42 -12.92
C PRO A 145 -3.58 -18.47 -11.39
N LEU A 146 -3.30 -17.33 -10.75
CA LEU A 146 -3.29 -17.20 -9.28
C LEU A 146 -4.66 -17.55 -8.66
N SER A 147 -5.76 -17.21 -9.33
CA SER A 147 -7.12 -17.59 -8.94
C SER A 147 -8.02 -17.63 -10.17
N THR A 148 -8.87 -18.65 -10.28
CA THR A 148 -9.78 -18.86 -11.43
C THR A 148 -10.93 -17.86 -11.47
N ASN A 149 -11.37 -17.36 -10.31
CA ASN A 149 -12.54 -16.50 -10.18
C ASN A 149 -12.16 -15.01 -9.99
N CYS A 150 -10.87 -14.68 -10.11
CA CYS A 150 -10.38 -13.32 -9.88
C CYS A 150 -10.53 -12.46 -11.13
N THR A 151 -11.10 -11.26 -10.96
CA THR A 151 -11.34 -10.30 -12.05
C THR A 151 -10.19 -9.31 -12.26
N CYS A 152 -9.07 -9.48 -11.54
CA CYS A 152 -7.91 -8.59 -11.64
C CYS A 152 -7.27 -8.65 -13.04
N PRO A 153 -6.55 -7.60 -13.47
CA PRO A 153 -5.89 -7.58 -14.77
C PRO A 153 -4.88 -8.73 -14.98
N THR A 154 -4.23 -9.20 -13.91
CA THR A 154 -3.27 -10.32 -13.92
C THR A 154 -3.97 -11.63 -14.29
N CYS A 155 -5.05 -11.98 -13.59
CA CYS A 155 -5.81 -13.21 -13.83
C CYS A 155 -6.61 -13.17 -15.13
N LYS A 156 -7.16 -12.01 -15.52
CA LYS A 156 -7.84 -11.82 -16.81
C LYS A 156 -6.93 -12.09 -18.01
N ARG A 157 -5.65 -11.72 -17.91
CA ARG A 157 -4.62 -12.04 -18.91
C ARG A 157 -4.14 -13.49 -18.87
N LYS A 158 -4.67 -14.30 -17.96
CA LYS A 158 -4.29 -15.71 -17.74
C LYS A 158 -2.79 -15.89 -17.50
N LEU A 159 -2.16 -14.93 -16.82
CA LEU A 159 -0.77 -15.07 -16.39
C LEU A 159 -0.67 -16.23 -15.40
N THR A 160 0.25 -17.15 -15.66
CA THR A 160 0.37 -18.39 -14.90
C THR A 160 1.20 -18.21 -13.64
N GLN A 161 0.96 -19.06 -12.64
CA GLN A 161 1.79 -19.08 -11.43
C GLN A 161 3.25 -19.42 -11.75
N ALA A 162 3.50 -20.34 -12.70
CA ALA A 162 4.83 -20.64 -13.21
C ALA A 162 5.54 -19.42 -13.81
N TYR A 163 4.83 -18.64 -14.63
CA TYR A 163 5.39 -17.43 -15.22
C TYR A 163 5.71 -16.37 -14.17
N LEU A 164 4.81 -16.13 -13.23
CA LEU A 164 5.02 -15.16 -12.15
C LEU A 164 6.12 -15.61 -11.17
N HIS A 165 6.23 -16.91 -10.89
CA HIS A 165 7.33 -17.50 -10.12
C HIS A 165 8.68 -17.20 -10.79
N HIS A 166 8.77 -17.43 -12.11
CA HIS A 166 9.97 -17.10 -12.88
C HIS A 166 10.27 -15.58 -12.85
N LEU A 167 9.25 -14.73 -13.01
CA LEU A 167 9.41 -13.28 -12.96
C LEU A 167 9.89 -12.78 -11.60
N LEU A 168 9.53 -13.41 -10.49
CA LEU A 168 10.04 -13.01 -9.16
C LEU A 168 11.58 -13.12 -9.09
N SER A 169 12.19 -14.03 -9.84
CA SER A 169 13.64 -14.15 -9.92
C SER A 169 14.26 -13.26 -11.01
N ALA A 170 13.60 -13.13 -12.17
CA ALA A 170 14.17 -12.43 -13.32
C ALA A 170 13.88 -10.91 -13.33
N VAL A 171 12.65 -10.52 -13.02
CA VAL A 171 12.16 -9.13 -13.06
C VAL A 171 11.20 -8.89 -11.88
N PRO A 172 11.72 -8.85 -10.64
CA PRO A 172 10.90 -8.89 -9.43
C PRO A 172 9.86 -7.77 -9.36
N LEU A 173 10.21 -6.53 -9.75
CA LEU A 173 9.27 -5.40 -9.71
C LEU A 173 8.03 -5.61 -10.59
N LEU A 174 8.18 -6.30 -11.73
CA LEU A 174 7.06 -6.62 -12.61
C LEU A 174 6.15 -7.68 -11.99
N ALA A 175 6.75 -8.72 -11.38
CA ALA A 175 6.00 -9.73 -10.64
C ALA A 175 5.25 -9.11 -9.46
N GLU A 176 5.94 -8.33 -8.62
CA GLU A 176 5.36 -7.62 -7.48
C GLU A 176 4.17 -6.75 -7.91
N ARG A 177 4.26 -6.03 -9.05
CA ARG A 177 3.14 -5.27 -9.61
C ARG A 177 1.93 -6.17 -9.93
N TYR A 178 2.14 -7.29 -10.60
CA TYR A 178 1.06 -8.23 -10.92
C TYR A 178 0.43 -8.84 -9.67
N LEU A 179 1.24 -9.15 -8.66
CA LEU A 179 0.77 -9.62 -7.35
C LEU A 179 0.01 -8.53 -6.60
N GLY A 180 0.46 -7.27 -6.66
CA GLY A 180 -0.20 -6.13 -6.02
C GLY A 180 -1.59 -5.89 -6.59
N LEU A 181 -1.73 -5.89 -7.92
CA LEU A 181 -3.03 -5.78 -8.60
C LEU A 181 -3.98 -6.91 -8.17
N HIS A 182 -3.47 -8.14 -8.12
CA HIS A 182 -4.23 -9.31 -7.70
C HIS A 182 -4.65 -9.23 -6.24
N ASN A 183 -3.72 -8.90 -5.34
CA ASN A 183 -3.96 -8.87 -3.91
C ASN A 183 -4.93 -7.76 -3.53
N LEU A 184 -4.82 -6.56 -4.12
CA LEU A 184 -5.78 -5.49 -3.89
C LEU A 184 -7.19 -5.86 -4.34
N THR A 185 -7.32 -6.62 -5.44
CA THR A 185 -8.63 -7.07 -5.95
C THR A 185 -9.30 -8.06 -4.98
N LEU A 186 -8.55 -9.01 -4.43
CA LEU A 186 -9.10 -10.05 -3.56
C LEU A 186 -9.16 -9.68 -2.07
N HIS A 187 -8.50 -8.61 -1.63
CA HIS A 187 -8.46 -8.22 -0.23
C HIS A 187 -9.86 -8.05 0.38
N TYR A 188 -10.81 -7.52 -0.40
CA TYR A 188 -12.19 -7.36 0.07
C TYR A 188 -12.88 -8.71 0.35
N ASP A 189 -12.72 -9.69 -0.55
CA ASP A 189 -13.26 -11.04 -0.36
C ASP A 189 -12.64 -11.70 0.89
N ALA A 190 -11.35 -11.50 1.11
CA ALA A 190 -10.64 -12.03 2.27
C ALA A 190 -11.13 -11.42 3.61
N LEU A 191 -11.57 -10.15 3.63
CA LEU A 191 -12.10 -9.50 4.83
C LEU A 191 -13.54 -9.92 5.18
N ASN A 192 -14.37 -10.22 4.19
CA ASN A 192 -15.78 -10.56 4.42
C ASN A 192 -15.99 -11.99 4.96
N LEU A 193 -14.95 -12.81 5.00
CA LEU A 193 -14.99 -14.21 5.42
C LEU A 193 -14.39 -14.44 6.82
N GLN A 194 -14.03 -13.36 7.52
CA GLN A 194 -13.62 -13.37 8.93
C GLN A 194 -14.78 -13.09 9.89
N LYS A 195 -16.03 -13.31 9.46
CA LYS A 195 -17.24 -13.25 10.30
C LYS A 195 -17.83 -14.63 10.49
#